data_AF-A0A7L3LEJ6-F1
#
_entry.id   AF-A0A7L3LEJ6-F1
#
_cell.length_a   1.000
_cell.length_b   1.000
_cell.length_c   1.000
_cell.angle_alpha   90.00
_cell.angle_beta   90.00
_cell.angle_gamma   90.00
#
_symmetry.space_group_name_H-M   'P 1'
#
loop_
_entity.id
_entity.type
_entity.pdbx_description
1 polymer ?
#
loop_
_entity_poly.entity_id
_entity_poly.type
_entity_poly.pdbx_seq_one_letter_code
_entity_poly.pdbx_strand_id
1 'polypeptide(L)'
;VVCCQARQRVEKRVEVLLTGAVPGATAVPATGNSAAVNTNSPASVQDVQITDDWSYFCHLCFSTTAEFLYELQCQTDEIQSHLEDLVGMDLIQGMHDTESGTVQLIFNIVFAPNKPMRSEATLVVQCTTRGVWKFPVMFIATEPEVDDVINIEATGLNKESIVSFKLTSQKR
;
A
#
# COMPACT_ATOMS: atom_id res chain seq x y z
N VAL A 1 6.13 10.25 1.28
CA VAL A 1 7.44 9.71 0.85
C VAL A 1 7.92 8.67 1.84
N VAL A 2 8.28 7.49 1.36
CA VAL A 2 8.88 6.37 2.11
C VAL A 2 10.29 6.17 1.54
N CYS A 3 11.33 6.30 2.37
CA CYS A 3 12.71 6.24 1.91
C CYS A 3 13.61 5.45 2.85
N CYS A 4 14.54 4.68 2.29
CA CYS A 4 15.62 3.99 3.00
C CYS A 4 16.81 3.75 2.07
N GLN A 5 17.89 3.19 2.58
CA GLN A 5 18.97 2.67 1.74
C GLN A 5 18.56 1.32 1.15
N ALA A 6 19.13 0.95 0.00
CA ALA A 6 19.02 -0.41 -0.50
C ALA A 6 19.59 -1.40 0.53
N ARG A 7 19.02 -2.61 0.58
CA ARG A 7 19.30 -3.69 1.55
C ARG A 7 18.87 -3.39 2.99
N GLN A 8 18.22 -2.25 3.23
CA GLN A 8 17.57 -1.96 4.51
C GLN A 8 16.05 -2.18 4.42
N ARG A 9 15.42 -2.35 5.58
CA ARG A 9 13.97 -2.41 5.74
C ARG A 9 13.52 -1.25 6.61
N VAL A 10 12.53 -0.50 6.15
CA VAL A 10 11.88 0.56 6.92
C VAL A 10 10.40 0.27 7.07
N GLU A 11 9.85 0.56 8.24
CA GLU A 11 8.42 0.48 8.50
C GLU A 11 7.93 1.90 8.83
N LYS A 12 6.92 2.35 8.10
CA LYS A 12 6.40 3.71 8.20
C LYS A 12 4.90 3.70 8.36
N ARG A 13 4.43 4.35 9.41
CA ARG A 13 3.00 4.61 9.61
C ARG A 13 2.57 5.77 8.72
N VAL A 14 1.53 5.54 7.93
CA VAL A 14 0.94 6.53 7.03
C VAL A 14 -0.51 6.70 7.41
N GLU A 15 -0.87 7.93 7.79
CA GLU A 15 -2.24 8.30 8.15
C GLU A 15 -2.87 9.01 6.96
N VAL A 16 -4.07 8.59 6.58
CA VAL A 16 -4.87 9.25 5.55
C VAL A 16 -6.24 9.61 6.09
N LEU A 17 -6.74 10.75 5.64
CA LEU A 17 -7.99 11.31 6.06
C LEU A 17 -8.97 11.30 4.88
N LEU A 18 -10.06 10.57 5.04
CA LEU A 18 -11.13 10.45 4.04
C LEU A 18 -12.25 11.42 4.41
N THR A 19 -12.20 12.63 3.86
CA THR A 19 -13.27 13.62 4.04
C THR A 19 -14.46 13.29 3.15
N GLY A 20 -15.68 13.39 3.68
CA GLY A 20 -16.92 13.09 2.95
C GLY A 20 -17.25 11.59 2.88
N ALA A 21 -16.51 10.76 3.61
CA ALA A 21 -16.85 9.37 3.85
C ALA A 21 -17.92 9.34 4.95
N VAL A 22 -19.19 9.51 4.58
CA VAL A 22 -20.31 9.28 5.50
C VAL A 22 -20.76 7.84 5.28
N PRO A 23 -20.50 6.90 6.22
CA PRO A 23 -21.12 5.59 6.16
C PRO A 23 -22.63 5.82 6.19
N GLY A 24 -23.33 5.24 5.22
CA GLY A 24 -24.77 5.38 5.13
C GLY A 24 -25.40 5.10 6.48
N ALA A 25 -26.03 6.11 7.07
CA ALA A 25 -26.96 5.89 8.15
C ALA A 25 -27.94 4.83 7.63
N THR A 26 -27.91 3.63 8.20
CA THR A 26 -28.95 2.64 7.99
C THR A 26 -30.23 3.34 8.40
N ALA A 27 -30.98 3.84 7.41
CA ALA A 27 -32.24 4.51 7.64
C ALA A 27 -33.17 3.46 8.22
N VAL A 28 -33.27 3.43 9.54
CA VAL A 28 -34.33 2.73 10.26
C VAL A 28 -35.60 3.49 9.89
N PRO A 29 -36.55 2.93 9.12
CA PRO A 29 -37.82 3.60 8.93
C PRO A 29 -38.57 3.48 10.25
N ALA A 30 -38.65 4.61 10.97
CA ALA A 30 -39.55 4.76 12.09
C ALA A 30 -41.00 4.57 11.61
N THR A 31 -41.70 3.72 12.35
CA THR A 31 -43.11 3.37 12.19
C THR A 31 -44.01 4.60 12.13
N GLY A 32 -44.78 4.74 11.05
CA GLY A 32 -45.84 5.73 10.89
C GLY A 32 -46.95 5.15 10.01
N ASN A 33 -48.00 4.67 10.66
CA ASN A 33 -49.09 3.88 10.09
C ASN A 33 -49.95 4.67 9.10
N SER A 34 -50.31 4.07 7.95
CA SER A 34 -51.66 4.13 7.37
C SER A 34 -51.85 3.07 6.28
N ALA A 35 -52.89 2.25 6.48
CA ALA A 35 -53.42 1.15 5.69
C ALA A 35 -53.82 1.55 4.25
N ALA A 36 -53.95 0.69 3.23
CA ALA A 36 -53.68 -0.72 2.98
C ALA A 36 -53.83 -0.89 1.44
N VAL A 37 -53.19 -1.89 0.84
CA VAL A 37 -53.78 -2.90 -0.09
C VAL A 37 -52.64 -3.64 -0.79
N ASN A 38 -52.75 -4.96 -0.70
CA ASN A 38 -51.78 -6.00 -1.01
C ASN A 38 -51.32 -6.03 -2.48
N THR A 39 -50.10 -6.53 -2.75
CA THR A 39 -49.87 -7.85 -3.40
C THR A 39 -48.36 -8.20 -3.41
N ASN A 40 -48.01 -9.27 -2.69
CA ASN A 40 -46.89 -10.23 -2.85
C ASN A 40 -45.44 -9.77 -3.15
N SER A 41 -44.57 -10.04 -2.16
CA SER A 41 -43.08 -10.12 -2.15
C SER A 41 -42.54 -11.20 -3.13
N PRO A 42 -41.23 -11.26 -3.50
CA PRO A 42 -40.12 -10.49 -2.94
C PRO A 42 -39.31 -9.65 -3.93
N ALA A 43 -38.71 -8.62 -3.35
CA ALA A 43 -37.77 -7.69 -3.94
C ALA A 43 -36.70 -8.43 -4.76
N SER A 44 -36.64 -8.13 -6.05
CA SER A 44 -35.40 -8.28 -6.78
C SER A 44 -34.43 -7.25 -6.21
N VAL A 45 -33.51 -7.76 -5.38
CA VAL A 45 -32.16 -7.23 -5.31
C VAL A 45 -31.73 -7.13 -6.77
N GLN A 46 -31.77 -5.93 -7.33
CA GLN A 46 -30.98 -5.67 -8.52
C GLN A 46 -29.55 -5.66 -8.01
N ASP A 47 -28.96 -6.85 -8.02
CA ASP A 47 -27.52 -7.04 -8.09
C ASP A 47 -27.03 -6.01 -9.11
N VAL A 48 -26.51 -4.90 -8.59
CA VAL A 48 -25.58 -4.10 -9.37
C VAL A 48 -24.42 -5.04 -9.56
N GLN A 49 -24.40 -5.69 -10.73
CA GLN A 49 -23.27 -6.46 -11.18
C GLN A 49 -22.07 -5.54 -11.10
N ILE A 50 -21.30 -5.69 -10.01
CA ILE A 50 -19.94 -5.22 -9.91
C ILE A 50 -19.31 -5.80 -11.16
N THR A 51 -19.00 -4.94 -12.11
CA THR A 51 -18.35 -5.37 -13.33
C THR A 51 -17.01 -5.87 -12.85
N ASP A 52 -16.86 -7.20 -12.80
CA ASP A 52 -15.63 -7.95 -12.52
C ASP A 52 -14.60 -7.70 -13.64
N ASP A 53 -14.43 -6.45 -14.06
CA ASP A 53 -13.36 -6.01 -14.95
C ASP A 53 -12.29 -5.32 -14.11
N TRP A 54 -11.86 -6.03 -13.06
CA TRP A 54 -10.62 -5.75 -12.33
C TRP A 54 -9.47 -6.62 -12.86
N SER A 55 -9.65 -7.23 -14.04
CA SER A 55 -8.63 -8.05 -14.70
C SER A 55 -7.41 -7.26 -15.19
N TYR A 56 -7.47 -5.92 -15.08
CA TYR A 56 -6.37 -4.99 -15.36
C TYR A 56 -5.85 -4.27 -14.10
N PHE A 57 -6.32 -4.65 -12.91
CA PHE A 57 -5.84 -4.14 -11.63
C PHE A 57 -5.09 -5.25 -10.89
N CYS A 58 -3.83 -4.98 -10.59
CA CYS A 58 -2.86 -5.99 -10.19
C CYS A 58 -2.99 -6.40 -8.72
N HIS A 59 -2.50 -7.62 -8.47
CA HIS A 59 -2.82 -8.49 -7.34
C HIS A 59 -1.95 -8.23 -6.09
N LEU A 60 -1.81 -6.97 -5.66
CA LEU A 60 -1.55 -6.71 -4.24
C LEU A 60 -2.92 -6.86 -3.55
N CYS A 61 -3.26 -8.03 -3.00
CA CYS A 61 -4.57 -8.22 -2.38
C CYS A 61 -4.60 -7.67 -0.94
N PHE A 62 -5.48 -6.70 -0.71
CA PHE A 62 -5.62 -5.95 0.53
C PHE A 62 -6.73 -6.51 1.43
N SER A 63 -6.52 -6.43 2.76
CA SER A 63 -7.44 -6.90 3.78
C SER A 63 -8.70 -6.02 3.88
N THR A 64 -9.84 -6.61 4.21
CA THR A 64 -11.14 -5.92 4.27
C THR A 64 -11.52 -5.58 5.72
N THR A 65 -11.70 -4.30 6.01
CA THR A 65 -12.71 -3.87 6.99
C THR A 65 -13.98 -3.59 6.22
N ALA A 66 -15.15 -4.00 6.73
CA ALA A 66 -16.44 -4.12 6.01
C ALA A 66 -16.94 -2.93 5.14
N GLU A 67 -16.23 -1.80 5.12
CA GLU A 67 -16.63 -0.54 4.48
C GLU A 67 -15.58 0.04 3.51
N PHE A 68 -14.32 -0.42 3.53
CA PHE A 68 -13.22 0.17 2.74
C PHE A 68 -12.33 -0.90 2.08
N LEU A 69 -12.08 -0.71 0.80
CA LEU A 69 -11.06 -1.37 0.00
C LEU A 69 -9.90 -0.40 -0.19
N TYR A 70 -8.67 -0.89 -0.20
CA TYR A 70 -7.50 -0.07 -0.45
C TYR A 70 -6.57 -0.77 -1.42
N GLU A 71 -5.83 -0.03 -2.25
CA GLU A 71 -4.88 -0.56 -3.22
C GLU A 71 -3.66 0.36 -3.40
N LEU A 72 -2.48 -0.20 -3.65
CA LEU A 72 -1.31 0.56 -4.10
C LEU A 72 -1.13 0.40 -5.62
N GLN A 73 -1.46 1.43 -6.39
CA GLN A 73 -1.33 1.44 -7.85
C GLN A 73 0.00 2.04 -8.29
N CYS A 74 0.68 1.38 -9.24
CA CYS A 74 1.91 1.89 -9.85
C CYS A 74 1.67 2.37 -11.28
N GLN A 75 2.63 3.11 -11.85
CA GLN A 75 2.47 3.68 -13.18
C GLN A 75 2.58 2.64 -14.32
N THR A 76 3.31 1.55 -14.11
CA THR A 76 3.51 0.47 -15.09
C THR A 76 3.59 -0.90 -14.40
N ASP A 77 3.17 -1.95 -15.11
CA ASP A 77 3.17 -3.33 -14.62
C ASP A 77 4.57 -3.87 -14.30
N GLU A 78 5.58 -3.42 -15.04
CA GLU A 78 6.99 -3.78 -14.80
C GLU A 78 7.46 -3.24 -13.43
N ILE A 79 7.17 -1.97 -13.15
CA ILE A 79 7.49 -1.34 -11.87
C ILE A 79 6.65 -1.95 -10.75
N GLN A 80 5.41 -2.32 -11.05
CA GLN A 80 4.50 -2.95 -10.13
C GLN A 80 5.05 -4.27 -9.60
N SER A 81 5.29 -5.25 -10.48
CA SER A 81 5.79 -6.57 -10.07
C SER A 81 7.06 -6.49 -9.21
N HIS A 82 7.94 -5.55 -9.53
CA HIS A 82 9.12 -5.28 -8.73
C HIS A 82 8.81 -4.60 -7.40
N LEU A 83 7.77 -3.78 -7.30
CA LEU A 83 7.38 -3.10 -6.07
C LEU A 83 6.59 -4.01 -5.11
N GLU A 84 5.79 -4.96 -5.63
CA GLU A 84 4.99 -5.87 -4.79
C GLU A 84 5.88 -6.71 -3.86
N ASP A 85 7.04 -7.16 -4.37
CA ASP A 85 8.01 -7.92 -3.58
C ASP A 85 8.78 -7.07 -2.55
N LEU A 86 8.78 -5.74 -2.72
CA LEU A 86 9.58 -4.81 -1.92
C LEU A 86 8.74 -3.99 -0.94
N VAL A 87 7.43 -3.91 -1.15
CA VAL A 87 6.50 -3.11 -0.36
C VAL A 87 5.39 -3.99 0.20
N GLY A 88 5.28 -4.02 1.53
CA GLY A 88 4.11 -4.56 2.23
C GLY A 88 3.25 -3.42 2.78
N MET A 89 1.93 -3.59 2.79
CA MET A 89 1.04 -2.61 3.41
C MET A 89 -0.12 -3.27 4.15
N ASP A 90 -0.28 -2.89 5.41
CA ASP A 90 -1.33 -3.38 6.30
C ASP A 90 -2.12 -2.21 6.89
N LEU A 91 -3.43 -2.36 7.06
CA LEU A 91 -4.23 -1.41 7.83
C LEU A 91 -4.06 -1.71 9.32
N ILE A 92 -3.50 -0.76 10.08
CA ILE A 92 -3.36 -0.87 11.53
C ILE A 92 -4.67 -0.49 12.21
N GLN A 93 -5.26 0.63 11.79
CA GLN A 93 -6.39 1.23 12.49
C GLN A 93 -7.27 2.04 11.54
N GLY A 94 -8.58 1.90 11.71
CA GLY A 94 -9.57 2.81 11.13
C GLY A 94 -10.37 3.47 12.25
N MET A 95 -10.47 4.78 12.24
CA MET A 95 -11.35 5.56 13.13
C MET A 95 -12.36 6.32 12.28
N HIS A 96 -13.61 6.30 12.71
CA HIS A 96 -14.64 7.18 12.16
C HIS A 96 -14.94 8.28 13.16
N ASP A 97 -14.78 9.52 12.73
CA ASP A 97 -15.21 10.67 13.50
C ASP A 97 -16.61 11.09 13.04
N THR A 98 -17.61 10.69 13.82
CA THR A 98 -19.02 11.00 13.59
C THR A 98 -19.32 12.50 13.71
N GLU A 99 -18.51 13.27 14.44
CA GLU A 99 -18.70 14.73 14.57
C GLU A 99 -18.23 15.47 13.31
N SER A 100 -17.15 15.02 12.68
CA SER A 100 -16.57 15.65 11.48
C SER A 100 -16.93 14.95 10.16
N GLY A 101 -17.64 13.81 10.20
CA GLY A 101 -17.99 13.03 9.00
C GLY A 101 -16.78 12.55 8.22
N THR A 102 -15.69 12.28 8.93
CA THR A 102 -14.38 12.00 8.36
C THR A 102 -13.85 10.67 8.90
N VAL A 103 -13.28 9.86 8.03
CA VAL A 103 -12.66 8.58 8.39
C VAL A 103 -11.15 8.72 8.36
N GLN A 104 -10.47 8.35 9.44
CA GLN A 104 -9.02 8.28 9.51
C GLN A 104 -8.58 6.83 9.38
N LEU A 105 -7.71 6.54 8.41
CA LEU A 105 -7.09 5.22 8.23
C LEU A 105 -5.58 5.33 8.47
N ILE A 106 -5.04 4.43 9.29
CA ILE A 106 -3.63 4.35 9.63
C ILE A 106 -3.07 3.06 9.03
N PHE A 107 -2.21 3.20 8.03
CA PHE A 107 -1.53 2.11 7.35
C PHE A 107 -0.12 1.92 7.90
N ASN A 108 0.32 0.67 8.05
CA ASN A 108 1.72 0.32 8.15
C ASN A 108 2.25 0.04 6.74
N ILE A 109 3.21 0.81 6.27
CA ILE A 109 3.91 0.53 5.02
C ILE A 109 5.31 0.03 5.35
N VAL A 110 5.59 -1.20 4.96
CA VAL A 110 6.90 -1.82 5.04
C VAL A 110 7.57 -1.66 3.68
N PHE A 111 8.80 -1.14 3.64
CA PHE A 111 9.59 -1.02 2.42
C PHE A 111 10.98 -1.63 2.62
N ALA A 112 11.31 -2.66 1.83
CA ALA A 112 12.53 -3.44 1.93
C ALA A 112 13.21 -3.64 0.55
N PRO A 113 13.74 -2.56 -0.07
CA PRO A 113 14.36 -2.62 -1.38
C PRO A 113 15.70 -3.36 -1.37
N ASN A 114 15.95 -4.22 -2.36
CA ASN A 114 17.26 -4.89 -2.52
C ASN A 114 18.26 -4.09 -3.36
N LYS A 115 17.78 -3.17 -4.19
CA LYS A 115 18.57 -2.34 -5.10
C LYS A 115 18.16 -0.87 -4.97
N PRO A 116 19.05 0.09 -5.26
CA PRO A 116 18.67 1.48 -5.38
C PRO A 116 17.57 1.65 -6.43
N MET A 117 16.52 2.37 -6.08
CA MET A 117 15.34 2.54 -6.93
C MET A 117 14.56 3.80 -6.55
N ARG A 118 13.78 4.30 -7.51
CA ARG A 118 12.79 5.34 -7.28
C ARG A 118 11.51 4.95 -7.99
N SER A 119 10.42 4.87 -7.26
CA SER A 119 9.11 4.50 -7.80
C SER A 119 8.01 5.41 -7.25
N GLU A 120 7.11 5.80 -8.14
CA GLU A 120 5.90 6.55 -7.80
C GLU A 120 4.71 5.60 -7.81
N ALA A 121 3.93 5.65 -6.74
CA ALA A 121 2.73 4.85 -6.56
C ALA A 121 1.60 5.74 -6.03
N THR A 122 0.38 5.24 -6.07
CA THR A 122 -0.81 5.90 -5.55
C THR A 122 -1.54 4.93 -4.63
N LEU A 123 -1.69 5.31 -3.36
CA LEU A 123 -2.60 4.65 -2.44
C LEU A 123 -4.02 5.07 -2.80
N VAL A 124 -4.78 4.14 -3.37
CA VAL A 124 -6.19 4.29 -3.67
C VAL A 124 -6.98 3.70 -2.52
N VAL A 125 -7.90 4.47 -1.94
CA VAL A 125 -8.86 3.97 -0.94
C VAL A 125 -10.24 4.13 -1.54
N GLN A 126 -11.00 3.05 -1.60
CA GLN A 126 -12.37 3.04 -2.12
C GLN A 126 -13.32 2.62 -1.01
N CYS A 127 -14.37 3.41 -0.79
CA CYS A 127 -15.49 3.01 0.05
C CYS A 127 -16.50 2.20 -0.77
N THR A 128 -17.09 1.18 -0.17
CA THR A 128 -18.16 0.36 -0.76
C THR A 128 -19.37 1.20 -1.20
N THR A 129 -19.56 2.40 -0.62
CA THR A 129 -20.65 3.33 -0.92
C THR A 129 -20.34 4.37 -2.02
N ARG A 130 -19.25 4.19 -2.79
CA ARG A 130 -18.82 4.95 -4.00
C ARG A 130 -17.81 6.09 -3.83
N GLY A 131 -17.23 6.30 -2.65
CA GLY A 131 -16.12 7.24 -2.48
C GLY A 131 -14.79 6.65 -2.94
N VAL A 132 -13.96 7.41 -3.66
CA VAL A 132 -12.57 7.02 -4.02
C VAL A 132 -11.62 8.16 -3.67
N TRP A 133 -10.61 7.85 -2.87
CA TRP A 133 -9.54 8.76 -2.50
C TRP A 133 -8.22 8.25 -3.06
N LYS A 134 -7.39 9.16 -3.57
CA LYS A 134 -6.10 8.84 -4.17
C LYS A 134 -5.01 9.65 -3.49
N PHE A 135 -4.02 8.98 -2.93
CA PHE A 135 -2.91 9.58 -2.22
C PHE A 135 -1.59 9.20 -2.89
N PRO A 136 -0.85 10.15 -3.48
CA PRO A 136 0.43 9.83 -4.11
C PRO A 136 1.47 9.46 -3.04
N VAL A 137 2.18 8.36 -3.28
CA VAL A 137 3.25 7.83 -2.43
C VAL A 137 4.50 7.61 -3.29
N MET A 138 5.61 8.20 -2.86
CA MET A 138 6.91 8.00 -3.51
C MET A 138 7.79 7.10 -2.64
N PHE A 139 8.33 6.04 -3.26
CA PHE A 139 9.29 5.11 -2.69
C PHE A 139 10.69 5.40 -3.22
N ILE A 140 11.65 5.56 -2.32
CA ILE A 140 13.04 5.89 -2.67
C ILE A 140 13.99 4.96 -1.92
N ALA A 141 14.73 4.13 -2.65
CA ALA A 141 15.88 3.41 -2.15
C ALA A 141 17.17 4.08 -2.64
N THR A 142 17.97 4.62 -1.72
CA THR A 142 19.27 5.20 -2.07
C THR A 142 20.35 4.11 -2.17
N GLU A 143 21.57 4.50 -2.55
CA GLU A 143 22.74 3.62 -2.53
C GLU A 143 22.85 2.89 -1.17
N PRO A 144 23.15 1.58 -1.15
CA PRO A 144 23.37 0.86 0.08
C PRO A 144 24.58 1.42 0.83
N GLU A 145 24.60 1.19 2.14
CA GLU A 145 25.79 1.46 2.94
C GLU A 145 26.94 0.54 2.47
N VAL A 146 28.17 1.07 2.51
CA VAL A 146 29.36 0.28 2.18
C VAL A 146 29.55 -0.75 3.30
N ASP A 147 29.42 -2.03 2.97
CA ASP A 147 29.52 -3.13 3.94
C ASP A 147 30.88 -3.13 4.67
N ASP A 148 31.98 -2.92 3.92
CA ASP A 148 33.35 -2.82 4.45
C ASP A 148 34.24 -2.05 3.47
N VAL A 149 35.30 -1.41 3.98
CA VAL A 149 36.30 -0.69 3.18
C VAL A 149 37.59 -1.50 3.13
N ILE A 150 38.04 -1.85 1.92
CA ILE A 150 39.35 -2.49 1.71
C ILE A 150 40.36 -1.42 1.33
N ASN A 151 41.26 -1.09 2.26
CA ASN A 151 42.40 -0.21 1.98
C ASN A 151 43.57 -1.04 1.45
N ILE A 152 44.08 -0.67 0.27
CA ILE A 152 45.27 -1.29 -0.33
C ILE A 152 46.40 -0.26 -0.30
N GLU A 153 47.46 -0.59 0.43
CA GLU A 153 48.63 0.26 0.58
C GLU A 153 49.79 -0.23 -0.29
N ALA A 154 50.52 0.71 -0.89
CA ALA A 154 51.72 0.39 -1.67
C ALA A 154 52.95 0.24 -0.76
N THR A 155 53.82 -0.72 -1.09
CA THR A 155 55.06 -0.97 -0.35
C THR A 155 56.20 0.02 -0.70
N GLY A 156 56.00 0.88 -1.71
CA GLY A 156 56.93 1.96 -2.09
C GLY A 156 56.89 2.30 -3.57
N LEU A 157 57.56 3.40 -3.95
CA LEU A 157 57.69 3.83 -5.35
C LEU A 157 58.52 2.80 -6.16
N ASN A 158 58.05 2.43 -7.34
CA ASN A 158 58.68 1.44 -8.24
C ASN A 158 58.88 0.05 -7.61
N LYS A 159 58.06 -0.34 -6.63
CA LYS A 159 58.05 -1.69 -6.08
C LYS A 159 56.73 -2.38 -6.40
N GLU A 160 56.81 -3.65 -6.76
CA GLU A 160 55.64 -4.48 -6.95
C GLU A 160 55.01 -4.82 -5.59
N SER A 161 53.68 -4.68 -5.51
CA SER A 161 52.87 -5.12 -4.38
C SER A 161 51.73 -5.97 -4.95
N ILE A 162 51.60 -7.19 -4.46
CA ILE A 162 50.56 -8.13 -4.89
C ILE A 162 49.68 -8.42 -3.69
N VAL A 163 48.39 -8.15 -3.83
CA VAL A 163 47.37 -8.47 -2.83
C VAL A 163 46.37 -9.41 -3.47
N SER A 164 46.12 -10.55 -2.81
CA SER A 164 45.19 -11.57 -3.28
C SER A 164 44.03 -11.71 -2.30
N PHE A 165 42.80 -11.57 -2.80
CA PHE A 165 41.59 -11.74 -2.01
C PHE A 165 40.95 -13.09 -2.34
N LYS A 166 40.57 -13.84 -1.29
CA LYS A 166 39.75 -15.05 -1.44
C LYS A 166 38.39 -14.79 -0.82
N LEU A 167 37.38 -14.65 -1.66
CA LEU A 167 36.00 -14.49 -1.23
C LEU A 167 35.34 -15.86 -1.12
N THR A 168 34.71 -16.16 0.02
CA THR A 168 33.93 -17.38 0.23
C THR A 168 32.55 -17.02 0.75
N SER A 169 31.51 -17.42 0.01
CA SER A 169 30.12 -17.32 0.48
C SER A 169 29.75 -18.62 1.19
N GLN A 170 29.32 -18.55 2.44
CA GLN A 170 28.63 -19.65 3.12
C GLN A 170 27.13 -19.35 3.05
N LYS A 171 26.38 -20.14 2.29
CA LYS A 171 24.91 -20.10 2.35
C LYS A 171 24.49 -20.82 3.63
N ARG A 172 23.76 -20.11 4.49
CA ARG A 172 23.13 -20.67 5.69
C ARG A 172 21.75 -21.20 5.35
#